data_AF-A0A813DV83-F1
#
_entry.id   AF-A0A813DV83-F1
#
_cell.length_a   1.000
_cell.length_b   1.000
_cell.length_c   1.000
_cell.angle_alpha   90.00
_cell.angle_beta   90.00
_cell.angle_gamma   90.00
#
_symmetry.space_group_name_H-M   'P 1'
#
loop_
_entity.id
_entity.type
_entity.pdbx_description
1 polymer ?
#
loop_
_entity_poly.entity_id
_entity_poly.type
_entity_poly.pdbx_seq_one_letter_code
_entity_poly.pdbx_strand_id
1 'polypeptide(L)' 'CLVSGFFMQAACLENEKKGGYVTLREGQEVMLHPSTSLAHKPEWMVYHDLVLSSKTFIRTATQVRPEWLLEASPGYFDTA' A
#
# COMPACT_ATOMS: atom_id res chain seq x y z
N CYS A 1 -5.95 6.79 -13.97
CA CYS A 1 -4.51 6.77 -13.57
C CYS A 1 -4.28 5.54 -12.69
N LEU A 2 -3.06 5.22 -12.24
CA LEU A 2 -2.78 3.99 -11.45
C LEU A 2 -3.76 3.79 -10.27
N VAL A 3 -4.08 4.88 -9.56
CA VAL A 3 -4.96 4.83 -8.38
C VAL A 3 -6.39 4.40 -8.73
N SER A 4 -6.91 4.76 -9.91
CA SER A 4 -8.28 4.39 -10.30
C SER A 4 -8.46 2.88 -10.56
N GLY A 5 -7.38 2.15 -10.82
CA GLY A 5 -7.41 0.69 -11.01
C GLY A 5 -6.94 -0.11 -9.80
N PHE A 6 -6.03 0.46 -8.99
CA PHE A 6 -5.34 -0.21 -7.89
C PHE A 6 -5.70 0.34 -6.50
N PHE A 7 -6.78 1.13 -6.36
CA PHE A 7 -7.16 1.72 -5.07
C PHE A 7 -7.40 0.66 -3.97
N MET A 8 -7.90 -0.53 -4.31
CA MET A 8 -8.06 -1.64 -3.36
C MET A 8 -6.74 -2.26 -2.91
N GLN A 9 -5.67 -2.07 -3.68
CA GLN A 9 -4.32 -2.58 -3.42
C GLN A 9 -3.43 -1.47 -2.88
N ALA A 10 -3.90 -0.82 -1.82
CA ALA A 10 -3.20 0.25 -1.13
C ALA A 10 -2.71 -0.21 0.24
N ALA A 11 -1.57 0.33 0.66
CA ALA A 11 -0.98 0.09 1.96
C ALA A 11 -0.44 1.39 2.58
N CYS A 12 -0.56 1.50 3.90
CA CYS A 12 -0.03 2.61 4.68
C CYS A 12 1.10 2.13 5.60
N LEU A 13 2.05 3.01 5.90
CA LEU A 13 3.16 2.75 6.79
C LEU A 13 2.66 2.79 8.24
N GLU A 14 2.72 1.67 8.94
CA GLU A 14 2.29 1.58 10.34
C GLU A 14 3.48 1.76 11.29
N ASN A 15 4.65 1.21 10.93
CA ASN A 15 5.83 1.24 11.79
C ASN A 15 7.06 1.73 11.03
N GLU A 16 7.37 3.02 11.15
CA GLU A 16 8.52 3.66 10.49
C GLU A 16 9.85 2.95 10.82
N LYS A 17 10.03 2.56 12.09
CA LYS A 17 11.26 1.92 12.59
C LYS A 17 11.47 0.54 11.98
N LYS A 18 10.41 -0.27 11.86
CA LYS A 18 10.48 -1.62 11.26
C LYS A 18 10.28 -1.62 9.74
N GLY A 19 9.72 -0.56 9.16
CA GLY A 19 9.28 -0.54 7.76
C GLY A 19 8.10 -1.49 7.49
N GLY A 20 7.26 -1.71 8.50
CA GLY A 20 6.04 -2.51 8.39
C GLY A 20 4.91 -1.66 7.83
N TYR A 21 4.17 -2.24 6.90
CA TYR A 21 3.02 -1.64 6.22
C TYR A 21 1.77 -2.42 6.56
N VAL A 22 0.61 -1.76 6.50
CA VAL A 22 -0.69 -2.39 6.65
C VAL A 22 -1.52 -2.15 5.40
N THR A 23 -2.12 -3.22 4.88
CA THR A 23 -3.02 -3.14 3.73
C THR A 23 -4.34 -2.49 4.13
N LEU A 24 -4.82 -1.53 3.32
CA LEU A 24 -6.06 -0.79 3.64
C LEU A 24 -7.31 -1.66 3.52
N ARG A 25 -7.29 -2.70 2.70
CA ARG A 25 -8.44 -3.59 2.48
C ARG A 25 -8.65 -4.58 3.62
N GLU A 26 -7.59 -5.23 4.09
CA GLU A 26 -7.68 -6.38 4.99
C GLU A 26 -7.00 -6.15 6.35
N GLY A 27 -6.33 -5.00 6.53
CA GLY A 27 -5.58 -4.74 7.76
C GLY A 27 -4.37 -5.67 7.94
N GLN A 28 -3.95 -6.37 6.88
CA GLN A 28 -2.85 -7.32 6.97
C GLN A 28 -1.50 -6.61 7.02
N GLU A 29 -0.63 -7.03 7.96
CA GLU A 29 0.76 -6.59 8.04
C GLU A 29 1.57 -7.16 6.87
N VAL A 30 2.24 -6.28 6.14
CA VAL A 30 3.05 -6.57 4.96
C VAL A 30 4.35 -5.79 5.00
N MET A 31 5.34 -6.24 4.24
CA MET A 31 6.63 -5.55 4.12
C MET A 31 6.96 -5.25 2.66
N LEU A 32 7.70 -4.17 2.41
CA LEU A 32 8.26 -3.92 1.09
C LEU A 32 9.20 -5.05 0.69
N HIS A 33 8.99 -5.59 -0.52
CA HIS A 33 9.89 -6.58 -1.08
C HIS A 33 11.27 -5.94 -1.33
N PRO A 34 12.40 -6.63 -1.03
CA PRO A 34 13.75 -6.08 -1.18
C PRO A 34 14.12 -5.70 -2.62
N SER A 35 13.36 -6.17 -3.62
CA SER A 35 13.55 -5.76 -5.02
C SER A 35 12.90 -4.41 -5.37
N THR A 36 12.33 -3.69 -4.40
CA THR A 36 11.73 -2.38 -4.65
C THR A 36 12.81 -1.36 -5.05
N SER A 37 12.47 -0.47 -5.97
CA SER A 37 13.33 0.65 -6.37
C SER A 37 13.06 1.93 -5.56
N LEU A 38 12.21 1.86 -4.54
CA LEU A 38 11.91 2.99 -3.66
C LEU A 38 13.13 3.30 -2.78
N ALA A 39 13.67 4.51 -2.91
CA ALA A 39 14.80 4.99 -2.12
C ALA A 39 14.43 5.31 -0.67
N HIS A 40 13.16 5.63 -0.42
CA HIS A 40 12.59 5.92 0.89
C HIS A 40 11.38 5.02 1.18
N LYS A 41 10.92 5.04 2.44
CA LYS A 41 9.68 4.38 2.86
C LYS A 41 8.54 5.39 2.77
N PRO A 42 7.73 5.39 1.71
CA PRO A 42 6.60 6.31 1.64
C PRO A 42 5.55 5.92 2.68
N GLU A 43 4.80 6.90 3.18
CA GLU A 43 3.71 6.68 4.13
C GLU A 43 2.51 5.98 3.46
N TRP A 44 2.21 6.34 2.21
CA TRP A 44 1.11 5.76 1.43
C TRP A 44 1.62 5.26 0.09
N MET A 45 1.19 4.06 -0.28
CA MET A 45 1.53 3.47 -1.57
C MET A 45 0.41 2.59 -2.11
N VAL A 46 0.41 2.40 -3.42
CA VAL A 46 -0.30 1.30 -4.09
C VAL A 46 0.69 0.25 -4.54
N TYR A 47 0.30 -1.01 -4.52
CA TYR A 47 1.11 -2.15 -4.94
C TYR A 47 0.41 -2.97 -6.02
N HIS A 48 1.18 -3.64 -6.87
CA HIS A 48 0.64 -4.51 -7.91
C HIS A 48 0.43 -5.94 -7.41
N ASP A 49 1.44 -6.50 -6.73
CA ASP A 49 1.46 -7.90 -6.33
C ASP A 49 1.67 -8.05 -4.83
N LEU A 50 0.96 -9.03 -4.25
CA LEU A 50 1.15 -9.50 -2.90
C LEU A 50 1.76 -10.90 -2.94
N VAL A 51 2.98 -11.03 -2.43
CA VAL A 51 3.73 -12.30 -2.39
C VAL A 51 3.57 -12.91 -1.01
N LEU A 52 2.76 -13.96 -0.93
CA LEU A 52 2.52 -14.74 0.28
C LEU A 52 3.63 -15.81 0.42
N SER A 53 4.44 -15.69 1.46
CA SER A 53 5.51 -16.64 1.80
C SER A 53 5.57 -16.83 3.32
N SER A 54 6.75 -17.06 3.92
CA SER A 54 6.90 -17.01 5.39
C SER A 54 6.58 -15.63 6.00
N LYS A 55 6.74 -14.57 5.21
CA LYS A 55 6.25 -13.22 5.50
C LYS A 55 5.59 -12.69 4.24
N THR A 56 4.57 -11.85 4.40
CA THR A 56 3.89 -11.27 3.25
C THR A 56 4.64 -10.04 2.75
N PHE A 57 4.94 -10.02 1.46
CA PHE A 57 5.65 -8.93 0.81
C PHE A 57 4.80 -8.25 -0.26
N ILE A 58 4.95 -6.94 -0.40
CA ILE A 58 4.39 -6.17 -1.51
C ILE A 58 5.46 -5.92 -2.57
N ARG A 59 5.12 -6.14 -3.84
CA ARG A 59 6.01 -5.94 -4.99
C ARG A 59 5.40 -4.91 -5.95
N THR A 60 6.28 -4.17 -6.63
CA THR A 60 5.90 -3.10 -7.55
C THR A 60 5.06 -2.04 -6.84
N ALA A 61 5.66 -1.43 -5.82
CA ALA A 61 5.05 -0.37 -5.02
C ALA A 61 5.30 1.00 -5.66
N THR A 62 4.26 1.83 -5.68
CA THR A 62 4.32 3.23 -6.14
C THR A 62 3.76 4.14 -5.05
N GLN A 63 4.52 5.17 -4.68
CA GLN A 63 4.07 6.18 -3.73
C GLN A 63 2.84 6.91 -4.28
N VAL A 64 1.83 7.10 -3.43
CA VAL A 64 0.63 7.87 -3.76
C VAL A 64 0.29 8.82 -2.63
N ARG A 65 -0.59 9.80 -2.91
CA ARG A 65 -1.21 10.62 -1.87
C ARG A 65 -2.54 10.01 -1.44
N PRO A 66 -2.90 10.09 -0.15
CA PRO A 66 -4.18 9.59 0.33
C PRO A 66 -5.38 10.29 -0.32
N GLU A 67 -5.23 11.58 -0.66
CA GLU A 67 -6.23 12.37 -1.40
C GLU A 67 -6.67 11.66 -2.70
N TRP A 68 -5.72 11.06 -3.43
CA TRP A 68 -6.01 10.40 -4.70
C TRP A 68 -6.78 9.09 -4.53
N LEU A 69 -6.59 8.41 -3.39
CA LEU A 69 -7.34 7.19 -3.07
C LEU A 69 -8.80 7.54 -2.76
N LEU A 70 -9.01 8.61 -1.98
CA LEU A 70 -10.33 9.15 -1.67
C LEU A 70 -11.06 9.65 -2.93
N GLU A 71 -10.37 10.37 -3.81
CA GLU A 71 -10.94 10.83 -5.08
C GLU A 71 -11.26 9.68 -6.04
N ALA A 72 -10.44 8.63 -6.07
CA ALA A 72 -10.63 7.50 -6.96
C ALA A 72 -11.83 6.64 -6.59
N SER A 73 -12.09 6.47 -5.28
CA SER A 73 -13.25 5.71 -4.81
C SER A 73 -13.72 6.22 -3.44
N PRO A 74 -14.49 7.33 -3.41
CA PRO A 74 -14.90 7.94 -2.15
C PRO A 74 -15.67 6.98 -1.26
N GLY A 75 -16.60 6.19 -1.81
CA GLY A 75 -17.40 5.23 -1.03
C GLY A 75 -16.67 3.96 -0.56
N TYR A 76 -15.42 3.73 -0.99
CA TYR A 76 -14.64 2.57 -0.53
C TYR A 76 -13.84 2.87 0.74
N PHE A 77 -13.38 4.12 0.87
CA PHE A 77 -12.61 4.59 2.01
C PHE A 77 -13.44 5.40 3.02
N ASP A 78 -14.72 5.64 2.73
CA ASP A 78 -15.67 6.26 3.65
C ASP A 78 -15.97 5.28 4.79
N THR A 79 -15.29 5.47 5.92
CA THR A 79 -15.63 4.80 7.18
C THR A 79 -16.89 5.45 7.74
N ALA A 80 -18.05 4.99 7.27
CA ALA A 80 -19.34 5.31 7.90
C ALA A 80 -19.39 4.81 9.35
#